data_AF-A0A016TT66-F1
#
_entry.id   AF-A0A016TT66-F1
#
_cell.length_a   1.000
_cell.length_b   1.000
_cell.length_c   1.000
_cell.angle_alpha   90.00
_cell.angle_beta   90.00
_cell.angle_gamma   90.00
#
_symmetry.space_group_name_H-M   'P 1'
#
loop_
_entity.id
_entity.type
_entity.pdbx_description
1 polymer ?
#
loop_
_entity_poly.entity_id
_entity_poly.type
_entity_poly.pdbx_seq_one_letter_code
_entity_poly.pdbx_strand_id
1 'polypeptide(L)'
;MLPPVVGLHLHLVRFLLLLHLKIKAYCRLCGRTTRASRRRVGSESSLHTDSTLKPLIDLLDSFATYPSLNHCFEFSFIAYGRKAELVYDLDHWYSSEDLVSEVEIPFRGNRETHTNITAAIQLANKVFESGTHRPNVPKVIVIVAAAFKKDSDDPIPAANAFKDYGGVIITIDLQKGGMPVKKLKEIASFGYSLSKSELNDSKLAKLLGIANCFCPDNYGPNNGEPPYYGCFRAFHMPTAWNRAVKACARRHNGILVKVEDYNKADHIMDLGVGDPQSLWIGLKRQGDKFVWLDNSTVGEKDFNLWPKNVNPINGNQCVAMYRDMDKQNSHDRLLDPAPGQPSHRSFYGRQIEETQLN
;
A
#
# COMPACT_ATOMS: atom_id res chain seq x y z
N MET A 1 -1.55 -14.63 -59.95
CA MET A 1 -2.10 -15.44 -58.84
C MET A 1 -1.07 -15.42 -57.72
N LEU A 2 -1.30 -14.60 -56.70
CA LEU A 2 -0.52 -14.56 -55.46
C LEU A 2 -1.20 -15.48 -54.44
N PRO A 3 -0.45 -16.29 -53.65
CA PRO A 3 -1.06 -17.07 -52.58
C PRO A 3 -1.43 -16.14 -51.41
N PRO A 4 -2.41 -16.52 -50.57
CA PRO A 4 -2.99 -15.65 -49.57
C PRO A 4 -2.01 -15.40 -48.41
N VAL A 5 -1.96 -14.14 -47.98
CA VAL A 5 -1.34 -13.71 -46.72
C VAL A 5 -2.03 -14.47 -45.59
N VAL A 6 -1.35 -15.46 -45.00
CA VAL A 6 -1.77 -16.07 -43.76
C VAL A 6 -1.63 -15.00 -42.67
N GLY A 7 -2.77 -14.48 -42.22
CA GLY A 7 -2.84 -13.57 -41.08
C GLY A 7 -2.19 -14.23 -39.88
N LEU A 8 -1.03 -13.72 -39.48
CA LEU A 8 -0.28 -14.17 -38.32
C LEU A 8 -1.09 -13.80 -37.06
N HIS A 9 -1.85 -14.76 -36.55
CA HIS A 9 -2.60 -14.64 -35.31
C HIS A 9 -1.63 -14.35 -34.16
N LEU A 10 -1.83 -13.22 -33.47
CA LEU A 10 -1.10 -12.81 -32.26
C LEU A 10 -0.90 -14.00 -31.29
N HIS A 11 0.34 -14.24 -30.89
CA HIS A 11 0.70 -15.34 -29.99
C HIS A 11 1.08 -14.79 -28.62
N LEU A 12 0.30 -15.16 -27.60
CA LEU A 12 0.42 -14.61 -26.25
C LEU A 12 0.97 -15.66 -25.29
N VAL A 13 2.20 -15.44 -24.84
CA VAL A 13 2.76 -16.09 -23.66
C VAL A 13 2.27 -15.31 -22.43
N ARG A 14 1.92 -16.02 -21.36
CA ARG A 14 1.40 -15.40 -20.12
C ARG A 14 2.53 -15.31 -19.09
N PHE A 15 2.56 -14.22 -18.33
CA PHE A 15 3.70 -13.87 -17.48
C PHE A 15 3.26 -13.40 -16.11
N LEU A 16 4.03 -13.80 -15.10
CA LEU A 16 3.91 -13.39 -13.73
C LEU A 16 5.14 -12.55 -13.39
N LEU A 17 4.92 -11.27 -13.10
CA LEU A 17 5.98 -10.39 -12.59
C LEU A 17 5.89 -10.38 -11.07
N LEU A 18 6.98 -10.71 -10.42
CA LEU A 18 7.16 -10.55 -9.00
C LEU A 18 7.87 -9.25 -8.72
N LEU A 19 7.35 -8.54 -7.72
CA LEU A 19 7.90 -7.29 -7.29
C LEU A 19 8.15 -7.32 -5.80
N HIS A 20 9.33 -6.84 -5.44
CA HIS A 20 9.69 -6.60 -4.07
C HIS A 20 10.31 -5.21 -3.92
N LEU A 21 10.03 -4.50 -2.82
CA LEU A 21 10.59 -3.17 -2.60
C LEU A 21 11.60 -3.13 -1.45
N LYS A 22 12.76 -2.55 -1.74
CA LYS A 22 13.74 -2.03 -0.80
C LYS A 22 13.39 -0.61 -0.38
N ILE A 23 13.16 -0.40 0.92
CA ILE A 23 13.04 0.95 1.50
C ILE A 23 14.44 1.55 1.65
N LYS A 24 14.81 2.45 0.74
CA LYS A 24 15.71 3.56 1.08
C LYS A 24 14.82 4.73 1.52
N ALA A 25 15.31 5.58 2.42
CA ALA A 25 14.56 6.71 3.01
C ALA A 25 13.85 7.64 2.00
N TYR A 26 14.25 7.59 0.72
CA TYR A 26 13.73 8.39 -0.39
C TYR A 26 12.69 7.68 -1.29
N CYS A 27 12.38 6.40 -1.08
CA CYS A 27 11.47 5.59 -1.92
C CYS A 27 9.96 5.81 -1.62
N ARG A 28 9.58 6.92 -0.97
CA ARG A 28 8.24 7.10 -0.40
C ARG A 28 7.18 7.41 -1.48
N LEU A 29 6.33 6.44 -1.79
CA LEU A 29 5.18 6.60 -2.70
C LEU A 29 3.83 6.80 -1.98
N CYS A 30 3.83 6.79 -0.65
CA CYS A 30 2.60 6.87 0.14
C CYS A 30 2.12 8.31 0.36
N GLY A 31 1.11 8.70 -0.43
CA GLY A 31 0.07 9.65 -0.03
C GLY A 31 0.49 11.07 0.42
N ARG A 32 0.84 11.92 -0.53
CA ARG A 32 0.17 13.21 -0.82
C ARG A 32 0.46 13.50 -2.29
N THR A 33 -0.54 13.92 -3.05
CA THR A 33 -0.45 14.20 -4.49
C THR A 33 0.79 15.04 -4.83
N THR A 34 1.89 14.38 -5.21
CA THR A 34 2.99 15.06 -5.88
C THR A 34 2.55 15.24 -7.32
N ARG A 35 2.34 16.51 -7.68
CA ARG A 35 2.14 16.96 -9.06
C ARG A 35 3.32 16.42 -9.88
N ALA A 36 3.10 15.33 -10.62
CA ALA A 36 4.11 14.78 -11.51
C ALA A 36 4.40 15.82 -12.59
N SER A 37 5.54 16.50 -12.47
CA SER A 37 6.06 17.34 -13.55
C SER A 37 6.52 16.42 -14.67
N ARG A 38 5.69 16.33 -15.71
CA ARG A 38 5.92 15.51 -16.90
C ARG A 38 7.00 16.18 -17.74
N ARG A 39 8.27 15.79 -17.58
CA ARG A 39 9.27 16.01 -18.64
C ARG A 39 9.17 14.83 -19.61
N ARG A 40 8.64 15.13 -20.79
CA ARG A 40 8.62 14.22 -21.94
C ARG A 40 10.02 14.27 -22.54
N VAL A 41 10.83 13.23 -22.36
CA VAL A 41 12.03 13.02 -23.17
C VAL A 41 11.76 11.75 -23.96
N GLY A 42 11.67 11.90 -25.28
CA GLY A 42 11.53 10.77 -26.19
C GLY A 42 12.87 10.07 -26.31
N SER A 43 12.91 8.79 -25.96
CA SER A 43 13.86 7.86 -26.52
C SER A 43 13.04 6.71 -27.09
N GLU A 44 12.86 6.70 -28.41
CA GLU A 44 12.54 5.48 -29.14
C GLU A 44 13.76 4.56 -29.06
N SER A 45 13.81 3.72 -28.03
CA SER A 45 14.64 2.52 -28.06
C SER A 45 13.88 1.44 -28.80
N SER A 46 14.42 1.05 -29.96
CA SER A 46 13.93 -0.02 -30.80
C SER A 46 14.23 -1.37 -30.15
N LEU A 47 13.39 -1.81 -29.21
CA LEU A 47 13.41 -3.18 -28.73
C LEU A 47 12.25 -3.95 -29.36
N HIS A 48 12.58 -4.97 -30.15
CA HIS A 48 11.64 -5.93 -30.74
C HIS A 48 11.02 -6.79 -29.62
N THR A 49 10.09 -6.22 -28.86
CA THR A 49 9.25 -6.95 -27.90
C THR A 49 7.80 -6.89 -28.35
N ASP A 50 7.13 -8.03 -28.28
CA ASP A 50 5.71 -8.19 -28.61
C ASP A 50 4.86 -7.06 -27.97
N SER A 51 3.96 -6.48 -28.76
CA SER A 51 3.10 -5.31 -28.43
C SER A 51 2.28 -5.44 -27.13
N THR A 52 2.27 -6.62 -26.54
CA THR A 52 1.51 -7.07 -25.37
C THR A 52 2.26 -6.80 -24.06
N LEU A 53 3.59 -6.79 -24.09
CA LEU A 53 4.47 -6.52 -22.94
C LEU A 53 4.90 -5.05 -22.85
N LYS A 54 4.69 -4.27 -23.92
CA LYS A 54 5.03 -2.84 -23.96
C LYS A 54 4.52 -2.05 -22.75
N PRO A 55 3.27 -2.21 -22.24
CA PRO A 55 2.83 -1.49 -21.05
C PRO A 55 3.59 -1.86 -19.76
N LEU A 56 4.10 -3.09 -19.67
CA LEU A 56 4.91 -3.54 -18.55
C LEU A 56 6.32 -2.95 -18.64
N ILE A 57 6.91 -2.93 -19.84
CA ILE A 57 8.22 -2.35 -20.08
C ILE A 57 8.18 -0.83 -19.90
N ASP A 58 7.18 -0.14 -20.46
CA ASP A 58 6.97 1.30 -20.29
C ASP A 58 6.77 1.66 -18.80
N LEU A 59 6.16 0.76 -18.00
CA LEU A 59 6.09 0.91 -16.55
C LEU A 59 7.48 0.76 -15.89
N LEU A 60 8.25 -0.26 -16.24
CA LEU A 60 9.61 -0.47 -15.71
C LEU A 60 10.50 0.74 -16.04
N ASP A 61 10.37 1.27 -17.26
CA ASP A 61 11.02 2.50 -17.73
C ASP A 61 10.58 3.72 -16.90
N SER A 62 9.29 3.82 -16.56
CA SER A 62 8.79 4.88 -15.68
C SER A 62 9.42 4.84 -14.29
N PHE A 63 9.76 3.66 -13.75
CA PHE A 63 10.48 3.53 -12.48
C PHE A 63 11.96 3.88 -12.62
N ALA A 64 12.59 3.51 -13.74
CA ALA A 64 13.99 3.82 -14.05
C ALA A 64 14.26 5.31 -14.26
N THR A 65 13.28 6.03 -14.81
CA THR A 65 13.36 7.47 -15.07
C THR A 65 13.40 8.31 -13.78
N TYR A 66 13.11 7.72 -12.61
CA TYR A 66 13.26 8.39 -11.31
C TYR A 66 14.53 7.89 -10.60
N PRO A 67 15.63 8.67 -10.55
CA PRO A 67 16.89 8.26 -9.94
C PRO A 67 16.75 7.88 -8.45
N SER A 68 15.74 8.41 -7.76
CA SER A 68 15.41 8.07 -6.37
C SER A 68 14.76 6.69 -6.21
N LEU A 69 14.25 6.09 -7.30
CA LEU A 69 13.53 4.82 -7.34
C LEU A 69 14.34 3.66 -7.94
N ASN A 70 15.45 3.96 -8.62
CA ASN A 70 16.28 2.99 -9.35
C ASN A 70 16.89 1.86 -8.47
N HIS A 71 16.89 2.03 -7.14
CA HIS A 71 17.31 1.00 -6.17
C HIS A 71 16.21 0.61 -5.17
N CYS A 72 14.97 0.99 -5.45
CA CYS A 72 13.86 0.69 -4.58
C CYS A 72 13.20 -0.63 -4.98
N PHE A 73 13.26 -1.07 -6.23
CA PHE A 73 12.55 -2.26 -6.67
C PHE A 73 13.52 -3.40 -7.02
N GLU A 74 13.23 -4.60 -6.51
CA GLU A 74 13.82 -5.88 -6.92
C GLU A 74 12.73 -6.63 -7.70
N PHE A 75 13.08 -7.06 -8.92
CA PHE A 75 12.13 -7.67 -9.86
C PHE A 75 12.51 -9.12 -10.11
N SER A 76 11.54 -10.01 -10.08
CA SER A 76 11.69 -11.39 -10.54
C SER A 76 10.62 -11.70 -11.56
N PHE A 77 10.97 -12.47 -12.58
CA PHE A 77 10.05 -12.83 -13.66
C PHE A 77 9.81 -14.33 -13.65
N ILE A 78 8.53 -14.71 -13.62
CA ILE A 78 8.09 -16.09 -13.77
C ILE A 78 7.24 -16.19 -15.05
N ALA A 79 7.65 -17.05 -15.98
CA ALA A 79 6.82 -17.40 -17.12
C ALA A 79 5.89 -18.55 -16.74
N TYR A 80 4.61 -18.49 -17.14
CA TYR A 80 3.67 -19.55 -16.82
C TYR A 80 2.79 -19.97 -18.00
N GLY A 81 2.71 -21.28 -18.17
CA GLY A 81 1.90 -22.00 -19.15
C GLY A 81 1.43 -23.32 -18.54
N ARG A 82 1.73 -24.47 -19.14
CA ARG A 82 1.54 -25.78 -18.51
C ARG A 82 2.35 -25.95 -17.22
N LYS A 83 3.51 -25.29 -17.16
CA LYS A 83 4.40 -25.22 -16.00
C LYS A 83 4.69 -23.75 -15.68
N ALA A 84 5.12 -23.50 -14.45
CA ALA A 84 5.68 -22.22 -14.05
C ALA A 84 7.19 -22.35 -13.94
N GLU A 85 7.93 -21.38 -14.49
CA GLU A 85 9.38 -21.38 -14.51
C GLU A 85 9.92 -20.00 -14.17
N LEU A 86 10.95 -19.98 -13.33
CA LEU A 86 11.68 -18.75 -12.97
C LEU A 86 12.56 -18.36 -14.16
N VAL A 87 12.34 -17.16 -14.69
CA VAL A 87 13.15 -16.57 -15.75
C VAL A 87 14.29 -15.76 -15.13
N TYR A 88 13.95 -14.89 -14.17
CA TYR A 88 14.91 -14.07 -13.43
C TYR A 88 14.54 -14.07 -11.95
N ASP A 89 15.51 -14.25 -11.05
CA ASP A 89 15.36 -14.14 -9.59
C ASP A 89 15.45 -12.66 -9.15
N LEU A 90 15.10 -12.36 -7.89
CA LEU A 90 15.05 -11.01 -7.32
C LEU A 90 16.41 -10.30 -7.27
N ASP A 91 17.50 -11.06 -7.25
CA ASP A 91 18.88 -10.57 -7.19
C ASP A 91 19.55 -10.44 -8.57
N HIS A 92 18.81 -10.76 -9.64
CA HIS A 92 19.35 -10.71 -11.00
C HIS A 92 19.59 -9.28 -11.48
N TRP A 93 18.68 -8.36 -11.14
CA TRP A 93 18.70 -6.98 -11.61
C TRP A 93 19.12 -6.02 -10.50
N TYR A 94 20.21 -5.28 -10.70
CA TYR A 94 20.74 -4.31 -9.73
C TYR A 94 20.34 -2.85 -10.02
N SER A 95 19.92 -2.60 -11.26
CA SER A 95 19.49 -1.31 -11.79
C SER A 95 18.25 -1.53 -12.65
N SER A 96 17.28 -0.62 -12.54
CA SER A 96 16.13 -0.61 -13.45
C SER A 96 16.50 -0.15 -14.87
N GLU A 97 17.66 0.50 -15.05
CA GLU A 97 18.20 0.80 -16.39
C GLU A 97 18.62 -0.49 -17.09
N ASP A 98 19.43 -1.33 -16.43
CA ASP A 98 19.88 -2.63 -16.95
C ASP A 98 18.69 -3.54 -17.24
N LEU A 99 17.69 -3.55 -16.35
CA LEU A 99 16.43 -4.27 -16.56
C LEU A 99 15.74 -3.80 -17.85
N VAL A 100 15.59 -2.50 -18.06
CA VAL A 100 14.86 -1.97 -19.23
C VAL A 100 15.62 -2.27 -20.53
N SER A 101 16.96 -2.23 -20.51
CA SER A 101 17.78 -2.47 -21.70
C SER A 101 18.02 -3.94 -22.03
N GLU A 102 18.04 -4.83 -21.04
CA GLU A 102 18.52 -6.21 -21.20
C GLU A 102 17.46 -7.28 -20.90
N VAL A 103 16.26 -6.89 -20.44
CA VAL A 103 15.22 -7.89 -20.13
C VAL A 103 14.75 -8.63 -21.39
N GLU A 104 15.18 -9.88 -21.52
CA GLU A 104 14.65 -10.81 -22.50
C GLU A 104 13.65 -11.73 -21.83
N ILE A 105 12.37 -11.56 -22.15
CA ILE A 105 11.33 -12.46 -21.67
C ILE A 105 11.08 -13.53 -22.74
N PRO A 106 11.48 -14.79 -22.51
CA PRO A 106 11.45 -15.81 -23.54
C PRO A 106 10.03 -16.08 -24.01
N PHE A 107 9.81 -15.98 -25.33
CA PHE A 107 8.56 -16.35 -25.96
C PHE A 107 8.40 -17.88 -25.95
N ARG A 108 7.48 -18.37 -25.12
CA ARG A 108 7.14 -19.79 -25.00
C ARG A 108 5.91 -20.16 -25.82
N GLY A 109 5.97 -19.89 -27.13
CA GLY A 109 5.12 -20.52 -28.13
C GLY A 109 3.63 -20.16 -28.09
N ASN A 110 2.95 -20.60 -29.14
CA ASN A 110 1.53 -20.37 -29.43
C ASN A 110 0.61 -21.57 -29.15
N ARG A 111 1.19 -22.66 -28.62
CA ARG A 111 0.56 -23.98 -28.49
C ARG A 111 0.17 -24.34 -27.06
N GLU A 112 0.41 -23.47 -26.10
CA GLU A 112 0.11 -23.74 -24.70
C GLU A 112 -1.40 -23.64 -24.43
N THR A 113 -2.03 -24.81 -24.34
CA THR A 113 -3.47 -24.95 -24.12
C THR A 113 -3.92 -24.80 -22.66
N HIS A 114 -2.98 -24.78 -21.71
CA HIS A 114 -3.23 -24.75 -20.26
C HIS A 114 -2.41 -23.66 -19.59
N THR A 115 -2.86 -23.17 -18.44
CA THR A 115 -2.16 -22.11 -17.70
C THR A 115 -2.22 -22.30 -16.20
N ASN A 116 -1.13 -22.78 -15.64
CA ASN A 116 -1.02 -23.11 -14.24
C ASN A 116 -0.61 -21.89 -13.40
N ILE A 117 -1.57 -20.99 -13.15
CA ILE A 117 -1.38 -19.83 -12.27
C ILE A 117 -1.10 -20.30 -10.83
N THR A 118 -1.69 -21.41 -10.40
CA THR A 118 -1.43 -22.04 -9.09
C THR A 118 0.06 -22.34 -8.91
N ALA A 119 0.68 -23.02 -9.88
CA ALA A 119 2.11 -23.31 -9.86
C ALA A 119 2.96 -22.03 -9.90
N ALA A 120 2.49 -20.99 -10.59
CA ALA A 120 3.19 -19.71 -10.66
C ALA A 120 3.19 -18.98 -9.30
N ILE A 121 2.06 -18.95 -8.60
CA ILE A 121 1.96 -18.39 -7.24
C ILE A 121 2.80 -19.23 -6.25
N GLN A 122 2.77 -20.56 -6.35
CA GLN A 122 3.59 -21.42 -5.51
C GLN A 122 5.09 -21.22 -5.75
N LEU A 123 5.50 -21.07 -7.00
CA LEU A 123 6.88 -20.75 -7.33
C LEU A 123 7.27 -19.36 -6.81
N ALA A 124 6.37 -18.38 -6.91
CA ALA A 124 6.56 -17.06 -6.34
C ALA A 124 6.78 -17.09 -4.83
N ASN A 125 6.01 -17.90 -4.09
CA ASN A 125 6.23 -18.08 -2.66
C ASN A 125 7.63 -18.62 -2.36
N LYS A 126 8.11 -19.58 -3.14
CA LYS A 126 9.49 -20.10 -2.99
C LYS A 126 10.54 -19.02 -3.24
N VAL A 127 10.32 -18.14 -4.22
CA VAL A 127 11.21 -16.98 -4.49
C VAL A 127 11.16 -15.98 -3.32
N PHE A 128 9.99 -15.74 -2.71
CA PHE A 128 9.89 -14.90 -1.52
C PHE A 128 10.38 -15.58 -0.23
N GLU A 129 10.63 -16.89 -0.23
CA GLU A 129 11.16 -17.64 0.91
C GLU A 129 12.66 -17.92 0.77
N SER A 130 13.24 -17.62 -0.39
CA SER A 130 14.68 -17.76 -0.63
C SER A 130 15.47 -16.75 0.20
N GLY A 131 16.77 -17.01 0.38
CA GLY A 131 17.68 -16.05 1.01
C GLY A 131 17.90 -14.76 0.21
N THR A 132 17.38 -14.67 -1.02
CA THR A 132 17.41 -13.44 -1.84
C THR A 132 16.26 -12.49 -1.47
N HIS A 133 15.22 -12.99 -0.79
CA HIS A 133 14.16 -12.15 -0.26
C HIS A 133 14.53 -11.50 1.08
N ARG A 134 14.17 -10.24 1.24
CA ARG A 134 14.44 -9.47 2.46
C ARG A 134 13.34 -9.72 3.50
N PRO A 135 13.67 -9.70 4.81
CA PRO A 135 12.65 -9.76 5.85
C PRO A 135 11.89 -8.44 5.97
N ASN A 136 10.59 -8.53 6.28
CA ASN A 136 9.70 -7.42 6.69
C ASN A 136 9.39 -6.40 5.58
N VAL A 137 9.05 -6.89 4.41
CA VAL A 137 8.79 -6.08 3.21
C VAL A 137 7.69 -6.73 2.38
N PRO A 138 6.79 -5.95 1.74
CA PRO A 138 5.63 -6.48 1.04
C PRO A 138 6.02 -7.45 -0.07
N LYS A 139 5.25 -8.54 -0.16
CA LYS A 139 5.32 -9.51 -1.25
C LYS A 139 4.25 -9.12 -2.27
N VAL A 140 4.66 -8.64 -3.44
CA VAL A 140 3.73 -8.18 -4.47
C VAL A 140 3.87 -9.04 -5.71
N ILE A 141 2.76 -9.59 -6.15
CA ILE A 141 2.66 -10.40 -7.37
C ILE A 141 1.83 -9.62 -8.40
N VAL A 142 2.36 -9.41 -9.59
CA VAL A 142 1.66 -8.83 -10.74
C VAL A 142 1.42 -9.93 -11.78
N ILE A 143 0.18 -10.40 -11.89
CA ILE A 143 -0.22 -11.41 -12.86
C ILE A 143 -0.63 -10.73 -14.16
N VAL A 144 0.08 -11.01 -15.25
CA VAL A 144 -0.25 -10.52 -16.59
C VAL A 144 -0.91 -11.65 -17.39
N ALA A 145 -2.24 -11.58 -17.50
CA ALA A 145 -3.04 -12.62 -18.14
C ALA A 145 -3.68 -12.12 -19.44
N ALA A 146 -3.37 -12.79 -20.55
CA ALA A 146 -3.95 -12.49 -21.85
C ALA A 146 -4.95 -13.55 -22.37
N ALA A 147 -5.19 -14.59 -21.58
CA ALA A 147 -6.31 -15.52 -21.69
C ALA A 147 -6.47 -16.24 -20.35
N PHE A 148 -7.61 -16.89 -20.09
CA PHE A 148 -7.75 -17.94 -19.07
C PHE A 148 -8.56 -19.07 -19.71
N LYS A 149 -8.14 -20.32 -19.52
CA LYS A 149 -8.85 -21.49 -20.06
C LYS A 149 -9.31 -22.38 -18.90
N LYS A 150 -10.52 -22.92 -19.04
CA LYS A 150 -11.31 -23.58 -17.99
C LYS A 150 -10.65 -24.84 -17.41
N ASP A 151 -9.73 -25.47 -18.15
CA ASP A 151 -9.08 -26.73 -17.79
C ASP A 151 -7.77 -26.55 -16.98
N SER A 152 -7.62 -25.40 -16.32
CA SER A 152 -6.52 -25.16 -15.38
C SER A 152 -6.95 -25.50 -13.95
N ASP A 153 -5.99 -25.94 -13.14
CA ASP A 153 -6.09 -25.91 -11.68
C ASP A 153 -6.67 -24.58 -11.20
N ASP A 154 -7.51 -24.62 -10.17
CA ASP A 154 -8.13 -23.42 -9.62
C ASP A 154 -7.09 -22.60 -8.84
N PRO A 155 -6.77 -21.36 -9.26
CA PRO A 155 -5.76 -20.55 -8.58
C PRO A 155 -6.28 -19.86 -7.31
N ILE A 156 -7.60 -19.88 -7.06
CA ILE A 156 -8.22 -19.16 -5.94
C ILE A 156 -7.66 -19.59 -4.57
N PRO A 157 -7.51 -20.90 -4.25
CA PRO A 157 -6.95 -21.30 -2.96
C PRO A 157 -5.51 -20.81 -2.76
N ALA A 158 -4.66 -20.89 -3.79
CA ALA A 158 -3.28 -20.42 -3.71
C ALA A 158 -3.20 -18.89 -3.60
N ALA A 159 -4.04 -18.17 -4.33
CA ALA A 159 -4.13 -16.72 -4.27
C ALA A 159 -4.61 -16.24 -2.89
N ASN A 160 -5.64 -16.88 -2.33
CA ASN A 160 -6.15 -16.54 -1.00
C ASN A 160 -5.11 -16.84 0.08
N ALA A 161 -4.47 -18.01 0.05
CA ALA A 161 -3.38 -18.31 0.99
C ALA A 161 -2.28 -17.23 0.92
N PHE A 162 -1.83 -16.82 -0.27
CA PHE A 162 -0.84 -15.76 -0.40
C PHE A 162 -1.32 -14.42 0.21
N LYS A 163 -2.58 -14.04 -0.04
CA LYS A 163 -3.18 -12.82 0.52
C LYS A 163 -3.33 -12.88 2.05
N ASP A 164 -3.74 -14.03 2.59
CA ASP A 164 -3.92 -14.26 4.02
C ASP A 164 -2.60 -14.13 4.80
N TYR A 165 -1.47 -14.43 4.14
CA TYR A 165 -0.11 -14.19 4.68
C TYR A 165 0.44 -12.79 4.37
N GLY A 166 -0.41 -11.82 4.03
CA GLY A 166 -0.06 -10.41 3.83
C GLY A 166 0.50 -10.08 2.43
N GLY A 167 0.40 -11.00 1.47
CA GLY A 167 0.78 -10.75 0.08
C GLY A 167 -0.25 -9.92 -0.68
N VAL A 168 0.20 -9.15 -1.67
CA VAL A 168 -0.68 -8.37 -2.56
C VAL A 168 -0.61 -8.93 -3.97
N ILE A 169 -1.77 -9.23 -4.56
CA ILE A 169 -1.87 -9.68 -5.95
C ILE A 169 -2.52 -8.60 -6.80
N ILE A 170 -1.80 -8.13 -7.81
CA ILE A 170 -2.29 -7.27 -8.88
C ILE A 170 -2.54 -8.13 -10.10
N THR A 171 -3.69 -8.00 -10.75
CA THR A 171 -3.96 -8.72 -12.01
C THR A 171 -4.16 -7.73 -13.14
N ILE A 172 -3.53 -7.98 -14.28
CA ILE A 172 -3.67 -7.20 -15.50
C ILE A 172 -4.29 -8.11 -16.56
N ASP A 173 -5.53 -7.79 -16.95
CA ASP A 173 -6.24 -8.49 -18.01
C ASP A 173 -5.94 -7.84 -19.36
N LEU A 174 -5.15 -8.51 -20.19
CA LEU A 174 -4.78 -8.06 -21.54
C LEU A 174 -5.72 -8.55 -22.64
N GLN A 175 -6.81 -9.26 -22.31
CA GLN A 175 -7.70 -9.86 -23.31
C GLN A 175 -8.47 -8.85 -24.17
N LYS A 176 -8.73 -9.24 -25.42
CA LYS A 176 -9.82 -8.70 -26.27
C LYS A 176 -11.08 -9.59 -26.27
N GLY A 177 -11.05 -10.75 -25.59
CA GLY A 177 -12.19 -11.66 -25.43
C GLY A 177 -11.77 -13.05 -24.90
N GLY A 178 -12.46 -13.53 -23.85
CA GLY A 178 -12.26 -14.84 -23.19
C GLY A 178 -12.26 -14.74 -21.65
N MET A 179 -12.88 -15.71 -20.96
CA MET A 179 -13.21 -15.79 -19.50
C MET A 179 -13.74 -14.50 -18.83
N PRO A 180 -14.85 -14.54 -18.09
CA PRO A 180 -15.37 -13.34 -17.45
C PRO A 180 -14.30 -12.78 -16.49
N VAL A 181 -14.01 -11.48 -16.66
CA VAL A 181 -13.22 -10.57 -15.81
C VAL A 181 -13.32 -10.91 -14.31
N LYS A 182 -14.46 -11.48 -13.91
CA LYS A 182 -14.76 -12.04 -12.60
C LYS A 182 -13.67 -12.94 -11.99
N LYS A 183 -13.10 -13.91 -12.71
CA LYS A 183 -12.12 -14.84 -12.07
C LYS A 183 -10.75 -14.20 -11.80
N LEU A 184 -10.27 -13.32 -12.69
CA LEU A 184 -9.05 -12.54 -12.42
C LEU A 184 -9.26 -11.55 -11.26
N LYS A 185 -10.44 -10.93 -11.20
CA LYS A 185 -10.83 -10.08 -10.06
C LYS A 185 -10.87 -10.85 -8.72
N GLU A 186 -11.26 -12.12 -8.73
CA GLU A 186 -11.25 -12.97 -7.52
C GLU A 186 -9.82 -13.36 -7.09
N ILE A 187 -8.89 -13.52 -8.03
CA ILE A 187 -7.47 -13.76 -7.75
C ILE A 187 -6.81 -12.52 -7.15
N ALA A 188 -7.07 -11.34 -7.73
CA ALA A 188 -6.51 -10.08 -7.27
C ALA A 188 -6.84 -9.78 -5.80
N SER A 189 -5.98 -9.01 -5.15
CA SER A 189 -6.33 -8.29 -3.93
C SER A 189 -7.44 -7.28 -4.24
N PHE A 190 -8.29 -6.98 -3.27
CA PHE A 190 -9.41 -6.07 -3.46
C PHE A 190 -8.93 -4.70 -3.99
N GLY A 191 -9.44 -4.27 -5.15
CA GLY A 191 -9.05 -3.02 -5.80
C GLY A 191 -7.78 -3.07 -6.66
N TYR A 192 -7.13 -4.23 -6.80
CA TYR A 192 -5.88 -4.42 -7.55
C TYR A 192 -6.03 -5.14 -8.90
N SER A 193 -7.25 -5.16 -9.45
CA SER A 193 -7.48 -5.68 -10.81
C SER A 193 -7.52 -4.53 -11.82
N LEU A 194 -6.75 -4.66 -12.91
CA LEU A 194 -6.73 -3.75 -14.04
C LEU A 194 -7.17 -4.48 -15.31
N SER A 195 -8.00 -3.84 -16.11
CA SER A 195 -8.23 -4.22 -17.51
C SER A 195 -7.24 -3.53 -18.44
N LYS A 196 -7.11 -4.03 -19.68
CA LYS A 196 -6.30 -3.42 -20.74
C LYS A 196 -6.61 -1.94 -20.96
N SER A 197 -7.87 -1.54 -20.85
CA SER A 197 -8.29 -0.13 -21.00
C SER A 197 -7.92 0.75 -19.81
N GLU A 198 -7.76 0.16 -18.62
CA GLU A 198 -7.38 0.87 -17.39
C GLU A 198 -5.86 0.91 -17.20
N LEU A 199 -5.13 0.09 -17.95
CA LEU A 199 -3.68 0.02 -17.91
C LEU A 199 -3.10 1.29 -18.54
N ASN A 200 -2.64 2.18 -17.68
CA ASN A 200 -1.78 3.31 -18.00
C ASN A 200 -0.68 3.40 -16.94
N ASP A 201 0.44 4.04 -17.29
CA ASP A 201 1.65 4.13 -16.46
C ASP A 201 1.33 4.65 -15.05
N SER A 202 0.40 5.59 -14.94
CA SER A 202 0.01 6.19 -13.66
C SER A 202 -0.78 5.24 -12.76
N LYS A 203 -1.66 4.40 -13.32
CA LYS A 203 -2.57 3.57 -12.55
C LYS A 203 -1.87 2.38 -11.92
N LEU A 204 -1.04 1.68 -12.69
CA LEU A 204 -0.27 0.55 -12.18
C LEU A 204 0.84 1.02 -11.22
N ALA A 205 1.56 2.09 -11.54
CA ALA A 205 2.52 2.69 -10.60
C ALA A 205 1.84 3.12 -9.29
N LYS A 206 0.61 3.67 -9.36
CA LYS A 206 -0.19 3.99 -8.16
C LYS A 206 -0.54 2.74 -7.36
N LEU A 207 -1.02 1.67 -8.00
CA LEU A 207 -1.32 0.43 -7.29
C LEU A 207 -0.07 -0.17 -6.64
N LEU A 208 1.06 -0.19 -7.35
CA LEU A 208 2.33 -0.64 -6.79
C LEU A 208 2.78 0.23 -5.61
N GLY A 209 2.60 1.55 -5.71
CA GLY A 209 2.84 2.46 -4.59
C GLY A 209 1.98 2.15 -3.37
N ILE A 210 0.67 1.88 -3.56
CA ILE A 210 -0.24 1.54 -2.46
C ILE A 210 0.07 0.14 -1.89
N ALA A 211 0.36 -0.85 -2.74
CA ALA A 211 0.79 -2.19 -2.32
C ALA A 211 2.06 -2.15 -1.45
N ASN A 212 2.87 -1.10 -1.65
CA ASN A 212 4.05 -0.83 -0.87
C ASN A 212 3.80 0.12 0.32
N CYS A 213 2.57 0.52 0.63
CA CYS A 213 2.29 1.30 1.83
C CYS A 213 2.00 0.35 2.99
N PHE A 214 3.02 0.11 3.83
CA PHE A 214 2.89 -0.74 5.00
C PHE A 214 3.44 -0.06 6.25
N CYS A 215 3.18 -0.67 7.39
CA CYS A 215 3.59 -0.15 8.68
C CYS A 215 4.82 -0.88 9.22
N PRO A 216 5.66 -0.19 10.01
CA PRO A 216 6.71 -0.86 10.76
C PRO A 216 6.15 -1.98 11.66
N ASP A 217 6.99 -2.94 12.03
CA ASP A 217 6.57 -4.07 12.87
C ASP A 217 5.87 -3.58 14.16
N ASN A 218 4.71 -4.19 14.47
CA ASN A 218 3.82 -3.81 15.59
C ASN A 218 3.07 -2.48 15.42
N TYR A 219 3.02 -1.94 14.21
CA TYR A 219 2.13 -0.85 13.81
C TYR A 219 1.22 -1.36 12.70
N GLY A 220 -0.02 -0.90 12.69
CA GLY A 220 -0.94 -1.17 11.58
C GLY A 220 -2.35 -1.52 12.04
N PRO A 221 -3.29 -1.64 11.10
CA PRO A 221 -4.57 -2.27 11.35
C PRO A 221 -4.33 -3.78 11.57
N ASN A 222 -4.97 -4.37 12.59
CA ASN A 222 -4.75 -5.77 12.98
C ASN A 222 -5.18 -6.81 11.91
N ASN A 223 -5.79 -6.39 10.80
CA ASN A 223 -6.51 -7.24 9.85
C ASN A 223 -5.91 -7.25 8.43
N GLY A 224 -4.70 -6.74 8.21
CA GLY A 224 -4.06 -6.72 6.89
C GLY A 224 -4.66 -5.70 5.90
N GLU A 225 -5.49 -4.78 6.37
CA GLU A 225 -5.97 -3.66 5.58
C GLU A 225 -4.82 -2.69 5.24
N PRO A 226 -4.85 -2.04 4.06
CA PRO A 226 -3.94 -0.94 3.79
C PRO A 226 -4.06 0.13 4.88
N PRO A 227 -2.95 0.74 5.34
CA PRO A 227 -2.95 1.77 6.39
C PRO A 227 -3.44 3.11 5.86
N TYR A 228 -4.72 3.18 5.45
CA TYR A 228 -5.35 4.35 4.82
C TYR A 228 -5.22 5.63 5.64
N TYR A 229 -5.25 5.51 6.96
CA TYR A 229 -5.18 6.64 7.90
C TYR A 229 -3.79 6.85 8.51
N GLY A 230 -2.83 5.97 8.22
CA GLY A 230 -1.49 5.96 8.79
C GLY A 230 -1.20 4.70 9.59
N CYS A 231 -0.02 4.69 10.23
CA CYS A 231 0.46 3.56 11.01
C CYS A 231 0.32 3.84 12.50
N PHE A 232 -0.48 3.03 13.18
CA PHE A 232 -0.84 3.27 14.57
C PHE A 232 -0.38 2.15 15.48
N ARG A 233 -0.03 2.54 16.71
CA ARG A 233 0.23 1.63 17.82
C ARG A 233 -0.43 2.14 19.09
N ALA A 234 -1.32 1.33 19.65
CA ALA A 234 -2.02 1.63 20.88
C ALA A 234 -1.21 1.24 22.12
N PHE A 235 -1.16 2.14 23.11
CA PHE A 235 -0.59 1.88 24.43
C PHE A 235 -1.69 1.86 25.49
N HIS A 236 -1.84 0.72 26.17
CA HIS A 236 -2.91 0.49 27.14
C HIS A 236 -2.63 1.10 28.52
N MET A 237 -1.38 1.43 28.83
CA MET A 237 -0.99 1.98 30.13
C MET A 237 -1.19 3.50 30.15
N PRO A 238 -2.07 4.04 31.01
CA PRO A 238 -2.28 5.47 31.12
C PRO A 238 -1.01 6.22 31.54
N THR A 239 -0.73 7.36 30.92
CA THR A 239 0.43 8.22 31.25
C THR A 239 0.06 9.70 31.16
N ALA A 240 0.92 10.57 31.68
CA ALA A 240 0.75 12.02 31.54
C ALA A 240 1.09 12.45 30.10
N TRP A 241 0.38 13.43 29.53
CA TRP A 241 0.54 13.85 28.13
C TRP A 241 2.01 14.08 27.70
N ASN A 242 2.78 14.83 28.50
CA ASN A 242 4.21 15.07 28.23
C ASN A 242 5.06 13.79 28.19
N ARG A 243 4.70 12.76 28.97
CA ARG A 243 5.37 11.45 28.93
C ARG A 243 4.92 10.66 27.70
N ALA A 244 3.66 10.75 27.30
CA ALA A 244 3.14 10.13 26.08
C ALA A 244 3.88 10.65 24.85
N VAL A 245 4.02 11.97 24.71
CA VAL A 245 4.77 12.60 23.60
C VAL A 245 6.21 12.09 23.53
N LYS A 246 6.90 12.05 24.68
CA LYS A 246 8.27 11.52 24.76
C LYS A 246 8.35 10.02 24.46
N ALA A 247 7.32 9.25 24.81
CA ALA A 247 7.28 7.81 24.57
C ALA A 247 7.13 7.50 23.08
N CYS A 248 6.18 8.17 22.40
CA CYS A 248 5.95 8.04 20.96
C CYS A 248 7.20 8.39 20.14
N ALA A 249 7.94 9.43 20.54
CA ALA A 249 9.13 9.88 19.83
C ALA A 249 10.34 8.91 19.89
N ARG A 250 10.27 7.81 20.66
CA ARG A 250 11.42 6.91 20.88
C ARG A 250 11.65 5.92 19.74
N ARG A 251 10.62 5.58 18.96
CA ARG A 251 10.70 4.56 17.91
C ARG A 251 10.06 5.08 16.64
N HIS A 252 10.62 4.69 15.49
CA HIS A 252 10.09 4.99 14.16
C HIS A 252 9.68 6.46 13.93
N ASN A 253 10.34 7.43 14.59
CA ASN A 253 9.95 8.84 14.57
C ASN A 253 8.45 9.07 14.84
N GLY A 254 7.86 8.25 15.72
CA GLY A 254 6.46 8.31 16.07
C GLY A 254 6.08 9.62 16.77
N ILE A 255 4.83 10.02 16.60
CA ILE A 255 4.24 11.17 17.27
C ILE A 255 2.97 10.73 18.00
N LEU A 256 2.55 11.52 18.98
CA LEU A 256 1.20 11.38 19.51
C LEU A 256 0.21 11.72 18.40
N VAL A 257 -0.80 10.87 18.21
CA VAL A 257 -1.65 10.87 17.03
C VAL A 257 -2.23 12.25 16.67
N LYS A 258 -2.22 12.58 15.38
CA LYS A 258 -2.87 13.76 14.82
C LYS A 258 -4.21 13.37 14.20
N VAL A 259 -5.27 14.09 14.56
CA VAL A 259 -6.62 13.82 14.04
C VAL A 259 -6.97 14.89 13.01
N GLU A 260 -7.14 14.48 11.76
CA GLU A 260 -7.32 15.40 10.61
C GLU A 260 -8.74 15.38 10.04
N ASP A 261 -9.47 14.28 10.22
CA ASP A 261 -10.84 14.13 9.75
C ASP A 261 -11.63 13.16 10.62
N TYR A 262 -12.93 13.09 10.34
CA TYR A 262 -13.88 12.25 11.06
C TYR A 262 -13.55 10.76 10.96
N ASN A 263 -13.18 10.26 9.78
CA ASN A 263 -12.91 8.84 9.57
C ASN A 263 -11.63 8.41 10.29
N LYS A 264 -10.60 9.27 10.31
CA LYS A 264 -9.38 9.05 11.09
C LYS A 264 -9.68 9.04 12.58
N ALA A 265 -10.50 9.97 13.08
CA ALA A 265 -10.97 9.97 14.47
C ALA A 265 -11.72 8.67 14.82
N ASP A 266 -12.52 8.18 13.87
CA ASP A 266 -13.29 6.95 13.98
C ASP A 266 -12.40 5.73 14.13
N HIS A 267 -11.49 5.57 13.17
CA HIS A 267 -10.51 4.51 13.13
C HIS A 267 -9.64 4.46 14.39
N ILE A 268 -9.09 5.61 14.82
CA ILE A 268 -8.20 5.70 15.99
C ILE A 268 -8.86 5.15 17.25
N MET A 269 -10.13 5.46 17.46
CA MET A 269 -10.85 5.02 18.65
C MET A 269 -11.26 3.54 18.59
N ASP A 270 -11.41 2.99 17.39
CA ASP A 270 -11.72 1.58 17.17
C ASP A 270 -10.49 0.68 17.33
N LEU A 271 -9.28 1.25 17.41
CA LEU A 271 -8.04 0.52 17.77
C LEU A 271 -8.06 -0.07 19.19
N GLY A 272 -9.15 0.09 19.95
CA GLY A 272 -9.43 -0.73 21.11
C GLY A 272 -8.55 -0.43 22.32
N VAL A 273 -8.00 0.78 22.41
CA VAL A 273 -7.35 1.26 23.63
C VAL A 273 -8.45 1.38 24.68
N GLY A 274 -8.61 0.35 25.52
CA GLY A 274 -9.72 0.23 26.47
C GLY A 274 -10.06 1.50 27.28
N ASP A 275 -11.29 1.51 27.80
CA ASP A 275 -12.02 2.66 28.36
C ASP A 275 -11.96 3.94 27.48
N PRO A 276 -13.01 4.23 26.69
CA PRO A 276 -13.03 5.31 25.70
C PRO A 276 -13.07 6.73 26.29
N GLN A 277 -12.78 6.88 27.58
CA GLN A 277 -12.97 8.10 28.35
C GLN A 277 -11.78 9.07 28.27
N SER A 278 -10.57 8.62 27.90
CA SER A 278 -9.44 9.55 27.71
C SER A 278 -8.30 9.00 26.86
N LEU A 279 -8.30 9.37 25.58
CA LEU A 279 -7.20 9.13 24.66
C LEU A 279 -6.43 10.43 24.39
N TRP A 280 -5.15 10.48 24.75
CA TRP A 280 -4.29 11.60 24.41
C TRP A 280 -4.06 11.71 22.91
N ILE A 281 -4.22 12.93 22.39
CA ILE A 281 -3.88 13.31 21.02
C ILE A 281 -2.79 14.37 20.99
N GLY A 282 -2.08 14.49 19.86
CA GLY A 282 -0.97 15.42 19.65
C GLY A 282 -1.32 16.91 19.64
N LEU A 283 -2.48 17.31 20.17
CA LEU A 283 -2.94 18.69 20.19
C LEU A 283 -2.70 19.32 21.56
N LYS A 284 -2.13 20.52 21.57
CA LYS A 284 -1.97 21.33 22.78
C LYS A 284 -2.32 22.80 22.55
N ARG A 285 -2.79 23.47 23.59
CA ARG A 285 -3.01 24.92 23.61
C ARG A 285 -1.69 25.65 23.86
N GLN A 286 -1.43 26.68 23.07
CA GLN A 286 -0.34 27.65 23.22
C GLN A 286 -0.95 29.06 23.14
N GLY A 287 -1.08 29.73 24.28
CA GLY A 287 -1.86 30.97 24.38
C GLY A 287 -3.33 30.70 24.08
N ASP A 288 -3.87 31.40 23.07
CA ASP A 288 -5.26 31.28 22.63
C ASP A 288 -5.43 30.34 21.41
N LYS A 289 -4.35 29.68 20.98
CA LYS A 289 -4.35 28.81 19.79
C LYS A 289 -4.09 27.36 20.15
N PHE A 290 -4.63 26.44 19.35
CA PHE A 290 -4.31 25.02 19.45
C PHE A 290 -3.32 24.61 18.36
N VAL A 291 -2.27 23.89 18.73
CA VAL A 291 -1.14 23.55 17.88
C VAL A 291 -0.84 22.06 17.99
N TRP A 292 -0.73 21.40 16.84
CA TRP A 292 -0.32 20.01 16.72
C TRP A 292 1.20 19.86 16.91
N LEU A 293 1.67 18.63 17.16
CA LEU A 293 3.09 18.34 17.31
C LEU A 293 3.94 18.59 16.05
N ASP A 294 3.31 18.68 14.87
CA ASP A 294 3.94 19.05 13.60
C ASP A 294 3.98 20.57 13.35
N ASN A 295 3.65 21.36 14.37
CA ASN A 295 3.53 22.83 14.34
C ASN A 295 2.37 23.39 13.50
N SER A 296 1.48 22.55 12.96
CA SER A 296 0.25 23.05 12.34
C SER A 296 -0.74 23.55 13.40
N THR A 297 -1.45 24.64 13.12
CA THR A 297 -2.44 25.25 14.02
C THR A 297 -3.85 24.85 13.63
N VAL A 298 -4.75 24.70 14.60
CA VAL A 298 -6.19 24.53 14.36
C VAL A 298 -6.85 25.91 14.33
N GLY A 299 -7.33 26.33 13.17
CA GLY A 299 -8.15 27.52 12.95
C GLY A 299 -9.65 27.23 12.95
N GLU A 300 -10.47 28.28 12.76
CA GLU A 300 -11.94 28.19 12.83
C GLU A 300 -12.58 27.27 11.78
N LYS A 301 -11.95 27.15 10.61
CA LYS A 301 -12.43 26.34 9.48
C LYS A 301 -11.83 24.93 9.45
N ASP A 302 -10.86 24.66 10.33
CA ASP A 302 -10.19 23.38 10.37
C ASP A 302 -11.04 22.36 11.12
N PHE A 303 -10.85 21.08 10.74
CA PHE A 303 -11.56 19.98 11.36
C PHE A 303 -11.29 19.94 12.88
N ASN A 304 -12.36 19.87 13.66
CA ASN A 304 -12.32 19.69 15.10
C ASN A 304 -13.60 19.00 15.58
N LEU A 305 -13.52 18.37 16.76
CA LEU A 305 -14.66 17.72 17.41
C LEU A 305 -14.95 18.38 18.77
N TRP A 306 -14.82 19.71 18.86
CA TRP A 306 -15.14 20.41 20.09
C TRP A 306 -16.65 20.30 20.40
N PRO A 307 -17.05 20.09 21.66
CA PRO A 307 -18.45 20.12 22.04
C PRO A 307 -19.06 21.51 21.78
N LYS A 308 -20.27 21.55 21.19
CA LYS A 308 -20.93 22.80 20.76
C LYS A 308 -21.09 23.86 21.86
N ASN A 309 -21.14 23.45 23.13
CA ASN A 309 -21.39 24.31 24.28
C ASN A 309 -20.17 24.48 25.20
N VAL A 310 -18.98 24.08 24.75
CA VAL A 310 -17.75 24.16 25.56
C VAL A 310 -16.77 25.10 24.87
N ASN A 311 -16.31 26.12 25.59
CA ASN A 311 -15.18 26.93 25.13
C ASN A 311 -13.87 26.21 25.49
N PRO A 312 -13.11 25.71 24.49
CA PRO A 312 -11.92 24.91 24.75
C PRO A 312 -10.76 25.71 25.37
N ILE A 313 -10.80 27.04 25.33
CA ILE A 313 -9.80 27.92 25.96
C ILE A 313 -9.92 27.88 27.51
N ASN A 314 -11.07 27.49 28.04
CA ASN A 314 -11.27 27.44 29.50
C ASN A 314 -10.72 26.16 30.16
N GLY A 315 -10.39 25.13 29.38
CA GLY A 315 -9.83 23.87 29.90
C GLY A 315 -8.30 23.87 30.07
N ASN A 316 -7.69 22.71 30.29
CA ASN A 316 -6.23 22.59 30.33
C ASN A 316 -5.57 22.77 28.95
N GLN A 317 -4.24 22.86 28.95
CA GLN A 317 -3.46 22.98 27.72
C GLN A 317 -3.39 21.69 26.89
N CYS A 318 -3.59 20.51 27.47
CA CYS A 318 -3.45 19.23 26.75
C CYS A 318 -4.82 18.68 26.36
N VAL A 319 -4.95 18.14 25.15
CA VAL A 319 -6.24 17.70 24.61
C VAL A 319 -6.31 16.18 24.56
N ALA A 320 -7.46 15.64 24.99
CA ALA A 320 -7.82 14.25 24.84
C ALA A 320 -9.06 14.11 23.95
N MET A 321 -9.19 12.96 23.31
CA MET A 321 -10.39 12.52 22.61
C MET A 321 -11.10 11.46 23.46
N TYR A 322 -12.43 11.48 23.45
CA TYR A 322 -13.27 10.50 24.13
C TYR A 322 -14.53 10.18 23.32
N ARG A 323 -15.18 9.06 23.64
CA ARG A 323 -16.50 8.69 23.10
C ARG A 323 -17.57 9.02 24.13
N ASP A 324 -18.58 9.77 23.70
CA ASP A 324 -19.74 10.07 24.53
C ASP A 324 -20.64 8.82 24.57
N MET A 325 -20.60 8.08 25.67
CA MET A 325 -21.30 6.80 25.82
C MET A 325 -22.81 6.96 26.03
N ASP A 326 -23.27 8.17 26.37
CA ASP A 326 -24.68 8.47 26.66
C ASP A 326 -25.48 8.79 25.39
N LYS A 327 -24.81 8.93 24.24
CA LYS A 327 -25.46 9.10 22.95
C LYS A 327 -25.37 7.81 22.14
N GLN A 328 -26.53 7.32 21.71
CA GLN A 328 -26.69 6.03 21.03
C GLN A 328 -26.13 5.97 19.60
N ASN A 329 -25.54 7.03 19.07
CA ASN A 329 -24.93 7.00 17.74
C ASN A 329 -23.46 6.62 17.86
N SER A 330 -23.01 5.74 16.96
CA SER A 330 -21.58 5.38 16.79
C SER A 330 -20.68 6.59 16.50
N HIS A 331 -21.28 7.75 16.21
CA HIS A 331 -20.61 8.93 15.74
C HIS A 331 -20.23 9.98 16.79
N ASP A 332 -20.60 9.80 18.06
CA ASP A 332 -20.40 10.81 19.11
C ASP A 332 -18.98 10.76 19.70
N ARG A 333 -18.05 11.40 18.98
CA ARG A 333 -16.63 11.59 19.37
C ARG A 333 -16.39 13.05 19.68
N LEU A 334 -15.70 13.33 20.78
CA LEU A 334 -15.51 14.68 21.27
C LEU A 334 -14.05 14.91 21.70
N LEU A 335 -13.58 16.15 21.52
CA LEU A 335 -12.33 16.65 22.07
C LEU A 335 -12.60 17.38 23.38
N ASP A 336 -11.80 17.12 24.40
CA ASP A 336 -11.81 17.86 25.65
C ASP A 336 -10.40 18.35 25.98
N PRO A 337 -10.21 19.65 26.26
CA PRO A 337 -9.00 20.09 26.94
C PRO A 337 -9.10 19.56 28.37
N ALA A 338 -8.37 18.48 28.67
CA ALA A 338 -8.57 17.62 29.84
C ALA A 338 -8.93 18.41 31.12
N PRO A 339 -9.81 17.91 31.99
CA PRO A 339 -10.34 18.68 33.12
C PRO A 339 -9.24 19.25 34.03
N GLY A 340 -9.42 20.51 34.44
CA GLY A 340 -8.51 21.25 35.32
C GLY A 340 -8.18 20.49 36.60
N GLN A 341 -6.91 20.43 36.98
CA GLN A 341 -6.48 19.76 38.21
C GLN A 341 -6.81 20.61 39.45
N PRO A 342 -7.37 20.01 40.51
CA PRO A 342 -6.93 20.28 41.88
C PRO A 342 -5.58 19.58 42.09
N SER A 343 -4.66 20.24 42.78
CA SER A 343 -3.21 19.96 42.92
C SER A 343 -2.74 18.56 43.38
N HIS A 344 -3.58 17.51 43.43
CA HIS A 344 -3.20 16.22 44.04
C HIS A 344 -3.64 14.94 43.30
N ARG A 345 -4.24 14.99 42.10
CA ARG A 345 -4.47 13.76 41.29
C ARG A 345 -3.96 13.93 39.86
N SER A 346 -2.99 13.09 39.48
CA SER A 346 -2.45 13.02 38.13
C SER A 346 -3.51 12.46 37.17
N PHE A 347 -3.95 13.27 36.21
CA PHE A 347 -4.80 12.78 35.13
C PHE A 347 -3.93 11.97 34.16
N TYR A 348 -4.28 10.70 33.98
CA TYR A 348 -3.59 9.77 33.12
C TYR A 348 -4.51 9.36 31.98
N GLY A 349 -4.07 9.60 30.76
CA GLY A 349 -4.76 9.21 29.53
C GLY A 349 -3.96 8.13 28.80
N ARG A 350 -4.63 7.33 27.98
CA ARG A 350 -3.96 6.36 27.11
C ARG A 350 -3.41 7.07 25.88
N GLN A 351 -2.49 6.45 25.15
CA GLN A 351 -1.96 7.06 23.92
C GLN A 351 -2.00 6.14 22.72
N ILE A 352 -2.18 6.76 21.56
CA ILE A 352 -1.90 6.15 20.26
C ILE A 352 -0.70 6.88 19.67
N GLU A 353 0.30 6.09 19.33
CA GLU A 353 1.43 6.53 18.54
C GLU A 353 1.08 6.39 17.06
N GLU A 354 1.28 7.47 16.32
CA GLU A 354 1.21 7.51 14.87
C GLU A 354 2.63 7.61 14.31
N THR A 355 2.96 6.78 13.33
CA THR A 355 4.23 6.82 12.61
C THR A 355 4.00 6.92 11.11
N GLN A 356 5.06 7.24 10.38
CA GLN A 356 5.03 7.32 8.93
C GLN A 356 4.98 5.94 8.30
N LEU A 357 4.36 5.90 7.12
CA LEU A 357 4.36 4.73 6.24
C LEU A 357 5.79 4.43 5.80
N ASN A 358 6.09 3.14 5.72
CA ASN A 358 7.35 2.60 5.24
C ASN A 358 7.39 2.52 3.72
#